data_AF-A0A250JZ40-F1
#
_entry.id   AF-A0A250JZ40-F1
#
_cell.length_a   1.000
_cell.length_b   1.000
_cell.length_c   1.000
_cell.angle_alpha   90.00
_cell.angle_beta   90.00
_cell.angle_gamma   90.00
#
_symmetry.space_group_name_H-M   'P 1'
#
loop_
_entity.id
_entity.type
_entity.pdbx_description
1 polymer ?
#
loop_
_entity_poly.entity_id
_entity_poly.type
_entity_poly.pdbx_seq_one_letter_code
_entity_poly.pdbx_strand_id
1 'polypeptide(L)'
;MQLRKMMLMLTALGAMSGLMAGCGDDSTSPGACSSNDECGESEICHPTAEICVQTCNSGSDCPSTAKTCAPLGGTGPDATTSICQCSTDVLCNGGTDSESTDLVCSNLDNVCVTACSSDADCTSGRTCDTTTGQCEEGDTEPEPGESCSGEGLSTCDYGLICSSGTCSEPPAPTCQNYTNFPNKADLGNTGPIIYKVETVSAATDSFCGSDAPKRLRIRVSAYSSTSFPARSQDLSDFFYVVTDGGRDNAVVSSSSGNYTVSGANNDQAQIIVSLCVGASSTTNSAGFYFKDGNFVCHQSNYQ
;
A
#
# COMPACT_ATOMS: atom_id res chain seq x y z
N MET A 1 -47.14 39.95 -22.12
CA MET A 1 -48.44 39.35 -21.73
C MET A 1 -48.16 38.06 -20.94
N GLN A 2 -49.07 37.70 -20.02
CA GLN A 2 -49.39 36.38 -19.41
C GLN A 2 -48.28 35.29 -19.28
N LEU A 3 -47.97 34.67 -18.13
CA LEU A 3 -48.72 34.10 -16.97
C LEU A 3 -49.26 32.66 -17.12
N ARG A 4 -48.83 31.78 -16.19
CA ARG A 4 -49.42 30.50 -15.69
C ARG A 4 -49.38 29.28 -16.62
N LYS A 5 -49.25 28.03 -16.13
CA LYS A 5 -49.30 27.45 -14.75
C LYS A 5 -48.09 26.50 -14.52
N MET A 6 -47.56 26.20 -13.33
CA MET A 6 -48.00 26.26 -11.90
C MET A 6 -48.85 25.06 -11.40
N MET A 7 -48.46 24.49 -10.24
CA MET A 7 -49.02 23.30 -9.52
C MET A 7 -48.74 21.91 -10.16
N LEU A 8 -48.49 20.80 -9.45
CA LEU A 8 -48.31 20.51 -7.99
C LEU A 8 -46.90 19.87 -7.77
N MET A 9 -46.27 19.75 -6.59
CA MET A 9 -46.59 20.05 -5.18
C MET A 9 -47.32 18.98 -4.31
N LEU A 10 -46.60 17.92 -3.92
CA LEU A 10 -46.79 17.13 -2.67
C LEU A 10 -45.40 17.07 -1.98
N THR A 11 -45.14 17.76 -0.86
CA THR A 11 -45.43 17.35 0.54
C THR A 11 -44.82 16.01 0.96
N ALA A 12 -43.56 16.07 1.42
CA ALA A 12 -43.06 15.18 2.47
C ALA A 12 -42.65 16.08 3.65
N LEU A 13 -43.25 15.89 4.82
CA LEU A 13 -42.77 16.52 6.06
C LEU A 13 -41.74 15.57 6.69
N GLY A 14 -40.52 16.06 6.88
CA GLY A 14 -39.46 15.42 7.65
C GLY A 14 -38.74 16.50 8.45
N ALA A 15 -38.59 16.27 9.76
CA ALA A 15 -38.19 17.23 10.80
C ALA A 15 -37.29 18.41 10.38
N MET A 16 -37.74 19.64 10.69
CA MET A 16 -36.81 20.73 11.01
C MET A 16 -36.19 20.43 12.39
N SER A 17 -35.02 19.78 12.41
CA SER A 17 -34.19 19.69 13.63
C SER A 17 -33.34 20.94 13.77
N GLY A 18 -33.97 22.05 14.16
CA GLY A 18 -33.27 23.30 14.45
C GLY A 18 -32.54 23.23 15.80
N LEU A 19 -31.32 22.69 15.80
CA LEU A 19 -30.44 22.71 16.98
C LEU A 19 -29.65 24.01 17.06
N MET A 20 -30.31 25.05 17.57
CA MET A 20 -29.62 26.16 18.24
C MET A 20 -29.06 25.63 19.57
N ALA A 21 -27.83 25.13 19.57
CA ALA A 21 -27.15 24.56 20.73
C ALA A 21 -26.04 25.50 21.24
N GLY A 22 -26.44 26.62 21.86
CA GLY A 22 -25.50 27.51 22.54
C GLY A 22 -25.24 27.08 23.99
N CYS A 23 -24.02 26.61 24.27
CA CYS A 23 -23.39 26.41 25.59
C CYS A 23 -24.09 25.46 26.60
N GLY A 24 -23.44 24.33 26.92
CA GLY A 24 -23.65 23.64 28.21
C GLY A 24 -23.39 22.13 28.23
N ASP A 25 -22.12 21.74 28.38
CA ASP A 25 -21.58 20.45 28.87
C ASP A 25 -22.00 19.11 28.21
N ASP A 26 -21.13 18.11 28.39
CA ASP A 26 -21.39 16.66 28.28
C ASP A 26 -21.95 16.07 26.96
N SER A 27 -21.64 16.67 25.80
CA SER A 27 -21.76 15.99 24.50
C SER A 27 -20.53 15.10 24.21
N THR A 28 -20.44 13.95 24.88
CA THR A 28 -19.31 12.98 24.79
C THR A 28 -19.25 12.19 23.46
N SER A 29 -19.64 12.82 22.35
CA SER A 29 -19.62 12.24 21.00
C SER A 29 -19.10 13.31 20.05
N PRO A 30 -18.03 13.03 19.27
CA PRO A 30 -17.58 13.93 18.21
C PRO A 30 -18.71 14.21 17.21
N GLY A 31 -18.84 15.47 16.79
CA GLY A 31 -19.77 15.86 15.73
C GLY A 31 -19.12 15.61 14.37
N ALA A 32 -19.69 14.72 13.55
CA ALA A 32 -19.22 14.47 12.20
C ALA A 32 -19.51 15.66 11.26
N CYS A 33 -18.59 15.94 10.34
CA CYS A 33 -18.64 17.10 9.43
C CYS A 33 -17.97 16.81 8.09
N SER A 34 -18.33 17.58 7.08
CA SER A 34 -17.72 17.62 5.75
C SER A 34 -17.09 18.98 5.42
N SER A 35 -17.38 20.02 6.20
CA SER A 35 -16.82 21.36 6.04
C SER A 35 -16.89 22.18 7.34
N ASN A 36 -16.08 23.25 7.44
CA ASN A 36 -16.03 24.11 8.63
C ASN A 36 -17.36 24.84 8.90
N ASP A 37 -18.22 25.05 7.88
CA ASP A 37 -19.54 25.67 8.02
C ASP A 37 -20.55 24.78 8.80
N GLU A 38 -20.19 23.52 9.08
CA GLU A 38 -21.00 22.57 9.85
C GLU A 38 -20.59 22.48 11.33
N CYS A 39 -19.52 23.17 11.73
CA CYS A 39 -18.98 23.21 13.09
C CYS A 39 -19.27 24.53 13.82
N GLY A 40 -19.01 24.60 15.12
CA GLY A 40 -19.21 25.81 15.94
C GLY A 40 -18.24 26.96 15.62
N GLU A 41 -18.56 28.18 16.09
CA GLU A 41 -17.80 29.42 15.80
C GLU A 41 -16.32 29.42 16.26
N SER A 42 -15.86 28.39 16.97
CA SER A 42 -14.47 28.20 17.43
C SER A 42 -13.89 26.85 17.03
N GLU A 43 -14.51 26.15 16.09
CA GLU A 43 -14.16 24.80 15.64
C GLU A 43 -13.83 24.80 14.14
N ILE A 44 -13.11 23.77 13.69
CA ILE A 44 -12.92 23.45 12.27
C ILE A 44 -13.23 21.97 12.05
N CYS A 45 -13.52 21.59 10.81
CA CYS A 45 -13.67 20.19 10.43
C CYS A 45 -12.29 19.56 10.18
N HIS A 46 -11.97 18.45 10.85
CA HIS A 46 -10.68 17.78 10.66
C HIS A 46 -10.62 17.12 9.27
N PRO A 47 -9.62 17.43 8.42
CA PRO A 47 -9.64 17.09 6.98
C PRO A 47 -9.41 15.61 6.64
N THR A 48 -9.39 14.73 7.64
CA THR A 48 -9.12 13.28 7.55
C THR A 48 -10.08 12.49 8.42
N ALA A 49 -10.21 12.88 9.69
CA ALA A 49 -11.10 12.28 10.68
C ALA A 49 -12.57 12.76 10.55
N GLU A 50 -12.86 13.76 9.72
CA GLU A 50 -14.23 14.23 9.39
C GLU A 50 -15.09 14.57 10.62
N ILE A 51 -14.46 15.15 11.65
CA ILE A 51 -15.10 15.59 12.90
C ILE A 51 -14.75 17.04 13.25
N CYS A 52 -15.69 17.73 13.90
CA CYS A 52 -15.49 19.08 14.42
C CYS A 52 -14.52 19.07 15.60
N VAL A 53 -13.45 19.87 15.49
CA VAL A 53 -12.37 19.96 16.48
C VAL A 53 -12.15 21.42 16.88
N GLN A 54 -12.05 21.66 18.19
CA GLN A 54 -11.93 23.02 18.73
C GLN A 54 -10.55 23.62 18.42
N THR A 55 -10.54 24.85 17.92
CA THR A 55 -9.32 25.65 17.72
C THR A 55 -8.83 26.27 19.03
N CYS A 56 -7.53 26.53 19.14
CA CYS A 56 -6.90 26.98 20.38
C CYS A 56 -5.68 27.89 20.14
N ASN A 57 -5.34 28.69 21.14
CA ASN A 57 -4.08 29.47 21.20
C ASN A 57 -3.14 28.90 22.28
N SER A 58 -3.70 28.14 23.23
CA SER A 58 -3.05 27.60 24.41
C SER A 58 -3.81 26.37 24.94
N GLY A 59 -3.15 25.50 25.71
CA GLY A 59 -3.80 24.33 26.33
C GLY A 59 -4.87 24.65 27.38
N SER A 60 -5.03 25.93 27.77
CA SER A 60 -6.13 26.40 28.62
C SER A 60 -7.41 26.75 27.87
N ASP A 61 -7.35 26.84 26.53
CA ASP A 61 -8.53 27.08 25.70
C ASP A 61 -9.31 25.77 25.41
N CYS A 62 -8.69 24.63 25.71
CA CYS A 62 -9.15 23.30 25.34
C CYS A 62 -9.93 22.57 26.46
N PRO A 63 -10.85 21.65 26.09
CA PRO A 63 -11.62 20.89 27.06
C PRO A 63 -10.76 19.88 27.83
N SER A 64 -11.28 19.37 28.94
CA SER A 64 -10.67 18.33 29.77
C SER A 64 -10.33 17.05 28.99
N THR A 65 -11.02 16.79 27.88
CA THR A 65 -10.85 15.65 26.97
C THR A 65 -9.69 15.80 25.97
N ALA A 66 -9.21 17.03 25.73
CA ALA A 66 -8.24 17.33 24.66
C ALA A 66 -7.21 18.39 25.09
N LYS A 67 -6.48 18.11 26.18
CA LYS A 67 -5.62 19.07 26.90
C LYS A 67 -4.41 19.61 26.12
N THR A 68 -4.11 19.10 24.94
CA THR A 68 -2.95 19.49 24.13
C THR A 68 -3.38 20.50 23.07
N CYS A 69 -2.91 21.75 23.14
CA CYS A 69 -3.07 22.68 22.02
C CYS A 69 -1.87 22.59 21.09
N ALA A 70 -2.05 22.15 19.85
CA ALA A 70 -0.97 21.99 18.87
C ALA A 70 -1.47 22.15 17.42
N PRO A 71 -0.58 22.46 16.44
CA PRO A 71 -0.94 22.54 15.03
C PRO A 71 -1.49 21.22 14.49
N LEU A 72 -2.50 21.31 13.61
CA LEU A 72 -3.10 20.17 12.90
C LEU A 72 -2.08 19.42 12.03
N GLY A 73 -1.11 20.13 11.44
CA GLY A 73 -0.03 19.53 10.68
C GLY A 73 -0.41 19.09 9.26
N GLY A 74 0.39 18.20 8.67
CA GLY A 74 0.23 17.78 7.28
C GLY A 74 0.56 18.88 6.26
N THR A 75 -0.14 18.85 5.12
CA THR A 75 0.13 19.70 3.94
C THR A 75 -1.06 20.56 3.49
N GLY A 76 -2.16 20.54 4.25
CA GLY A 76 -3.39 21.28 3.94
C GLY A 76 -3.32 22.79 4.22
N PRO A 77 -4.35 23.56 3.84
CA PRO A 77 -4.41 25.00 4.11
C PRO A 77 -4.38 25.32 5.61
N ASP A 78 -4.98 24.46 6.43
CA ASP A 78 -5.08 24.59 7.89
C ASP A 78 -3.93 23.91 8.65
N ALA A 79 -2.85 23.49 7.98
CA ALA A 79 -1.75 22.76 8.62
C ALA A 79 -1.04 23.54 9.76
N THR A 80 -1.17 24.87 9.76
CA THR A 80 -0.67 25.75 10.84
C THR A 80 -1.73 26.13 11.87
N THR A 81 -2.99 25.78 11.66
CA THR A 81 -4.08 26.05 12.59
C THR A 81 -3.94 25.14 13.81
N SER A 82 -3.94 25.72 15.01
CA SER A 82 -3.81 24.97 16.25
C SER A 82 -5.16 24.48 16.75
N ILE A 83 -5.24 23.20 17.05
CA ILE A 83 -6.43 22.48 17.51
C ILE A 83 -6.18 21.80 18.86
N CYS A 84 -7.27 21.52 19.57
CA CYS A 84 -7.26 20.74 20.80
C CYS A 84 -7.15 19.25 20.49
N GLN A 85 -5.99 18.68 20.79
CA GLN A 85 -5.63 17.28 20.61
C GLN A 85 -5.76 16.50 21.92
N CYS A 86 -6.21 15.25 21.79
CA CYS A 86 -6.14 14.25 22.86
C CYS A 86 -4.71 13.68 22.98
N SER A 87 -4.50 12.79 23.94
CA SER A 87 -3.25 12.02 24.06
C SER A 87 -3.42 10.64 24.71
N THR A 88 -4.63 10.30 25.16
CA THR A 88 -5.04 8.97 25.61
C THR A 88 -6.55 8.81 25.44
N ASP A 89 -7.03 7.58 25.26
CA ASP A 89 -8.46 7.26 25.17
C ASP A 89 -9.20 7.61 26.46
N VAL A 90 -8.51 7.49 27.61
CA VAL A 90 -9.01 7.90 28.93
C VAL A 90 -9.38 9.39 28.98
N LEU A 91 -8.69 10.26 28.23
CA LEU A 91 -9.10 11.66 28.13
C LEU A 91 -10.37 11.80 27.28
N CYS A 92 -10.45 11.12 26.13
CA CYS A 92 -11.63 11.15 25.26
C CYS A 92 -12.90 10.68 25.96
N ASN A 93 -12.82 9.64 26.78
CA ASN A 93 -13.95 9.07 27.51
C ASN A 93 -14.35 9.86 28.77
N GLY A 94 -13.72 11.01 29.07
CA GLY A 94 -14.09 11.89 30.19
C GLY A 94 -13.25 11.74 31.47
N GLY A 95 -12.19 10.93 31.45
CA GLY A 95 -11.25 10.75 32.56
C GLY A 95 -11.31 9.38 33.24
N THR A 96 -10.57 9.23 34.33
CA THR A 96 -10.44 7.97 35.10
C THR A 96 -11.70 7.52 35.82
N ASP A 97 -12.69 8.40 35.90
CA ASP A 97 -13.88 8.25 36.73
C ASP A 97 -15.13 7.97 35.85
N SER A 98 -14.91 7.67 34.58
CA SER A 98 -15.90 7.36 33.55
C SER A 98 -15.85 5.88 33.17
N GLU A 99 -17.02 5.28 32.97
CA GLU A 99 -17.17 3.88 32.52
C GLU A 99 -17.25 3.77 30.97
N SER A 100 -17.12 4.88 30.24
CA SER A 100 -17.13 4.89 28.77
C SER A 100 -15.83 4.33 28.20
N THR A 101 -15.96 3.52 27.14
CA THR A 101 -14.85 3.06 26.30
C THR A 101 -15.14 3.24 24.80
N ASP A 102 -16.16 4.02 24.45
CA ASP A 102 -16.72 4.11 23.10
C ASP A 102 -15.90 5.00 22.17
N LEU A 103 -15.02 5.85 22.74
CA LEU A 103 -14.09 6.70 22.00
C LEU A 103 -12.62 6.23 22.16
N VAL A 104 -11.84 6.39 21.10
CA VAL A 104 -10.37 6.31 21.13
C VAL A 104 -9.75 7.67 20.77
N CYS A 105 -8.52 7.90 21.19
CA CYS A 105 -7.71 8.99 20.67
C CYS A 105 -7.02 8.50 19.39
N SER A 106 -7.40 9.04 18.21
CA SER A 106 -6.82 8.59 16.93
C SER A 106 -5.29 8.73 16.94
N ASN A 107 -4.59 7.61 16.74
CA ASN A 107 -3.12 7.58 16.68
C ASN A 107 -2.56 8.45 15.54
N LEU A 108 -3.35 8.66 14.47
CA LEU A 108 -2.97 9.44 13.29
C LEU A 108 -3.30 10.92 13.46
N ASP A 109 -4.53 11.21 13.86
CA ASP A 109 -5.10 12.56 13.85
C ASP A 109 -4.99 13.27 15.21
N ASN A 110 -4.66 12.54 16.28
CA ASN A 110 -4.55 13.01 17.66
C ASN A 110 -5.84 13.69 18.18
N VAL A 111 -7.00 13.26 17.67
CA VAL A 111 -8.33 13.75 18.06
C VAL A 111 -9.24 12.57 18.43
N CYS A 112 -10.24 12.83 19.29
CA CYS A 112 -11.13 11.80 19.79
C CYS A 112 -12.11 11.35 18.71
N VAL A 113 -12.14 10.06 18.39
CA VAL A 113 -13.02 9.44 17.39
C VAL A 113 -13.73 8.24 18.02
N THR A 114 -14.84 7.79 17.44
CA THR A 114 -15.50 6.54 17.84
C THR A 114 -14.57 5.36 17.59
N ALA A 115 -14.52 4.40 18.51
CA ALA A 115 -13.79 3.15 18.31
C ALA A 115 -14.35 2.38 17.10
N CYS A 116 -13.50 2.02 16.15
CA CYS A 116 -13.91 1.29 14.95
C CYS A 116 -14.25 -0.18 15.26
N SER A 117 -15.17 -0.76 14.48
CA SER A 117 -15.54 -2.18 14.55
C SER A 117 -15.31 -2.94 13.24
N SER A 118 -15.10 -2.19 12.16
CA SER A 118 -14.86 -2.63 10.79
C SER A 118 -14.24 -1.48 9.99
N ASP A 119 -13.64 -1.77 8.83
CA ASP A 119 -13.03 -0.75 7.96
C ASP A 119 -14.04 0.25 7.41
N ALA A 120 -15.33 -0.13 7.37
CA ALA A 120 -16.44 0.76 7.00
C ALA A 120 -16.73 1.86 8.05
N ASP A 121 -16.18 1.73 9.27
CA ASP A 121 -16.23 2.77 10.30
C ASP A 121 -15.07 3.77 10.16
N CYS A 122 -14.10 3.50 9.27
CA CYS A 122 -12.88 4.28 9.11
C CYS A 122 -12.90 5.17 7.84
N THR A 123 -12.75 6.48 8.04
CA THR A 123 -12.74 7.49 6.96
C THR A 123 -11.44 7.44 6.15
N SER A 124 -11.41 8.13 5.00
CA SER A 124 -10.21 8.33 4.17
C SER A 124 -9.52 7.06 3.64
N GLY A 125 -10.20 5.90 3.62
CA GLY A 125 -9.63 4.63 3.13
C GLY A 125 -8.62 4.01 4.11
N ARG A 126 -9.01 3.89 5.37
CA ARG A 126 -8.20 3.38 6.49
C ARG A 126 -8.68 2.00 6.95
N THR A 127 -7.77 1.17 7.44
CA THR A 127 -8.07 -0.18 8.01
C THR A 127 -8.38 -0.05 9.51
N CYS A 128 -9.29 -0.88 10.03
CA CYS A 128 -9.64 -0.93 11.45
C CYS A 128 -8.89 -2.05 12.20
N ASP A 129 -8.02 -1.69 13.15
CA ASP A 129 -7.60 -2.67 14.16
C ASP A 129 -8.71 -2.88 15.19
N THR A 130 -9.55 -3.88 14.92
CA THR A 130 -10.61 -4.33 15.84
C THR A 130 -10.12 -4.80 17.22
N THR A 131 -8.80 -4.92 17.45
CA THR A 131 -8.20 -5.20 18.76
C THR A 131 -8.11 -3.97 19.66
N THR A 132 -7.84 -2.79 19.07
CA THR A 132 -7.67 -1.51 19.78
C THR A 132 -8.77 -0.49 19.48
N GLY A 133 -9.59 -0.70 18.44
CA GLY A 133 -10.59 0.24 17.95
C GLY A 133 -10.00 1.41 17.15
N GLN A 134 -8.74 1.33 16.73
CA GLN A 134 -8.03 2.37 16.01
C GLN A 134 -8.16 2.20 14.49
N CYS A 135 -8.42 3.31 13.79
CA CYS A 135 -8.25 3.38 12.33
C CYS A 135 -6.79 3.70 12.02
N GLU A 136 -6.04 2.74 11.48
CA GLU A 136 -4.63 2.91 11.10
C GLU A 136 -4.52 3.45 9.66
N GLU A 137 -3.30 3.75 9.16
CA GLU A 137 -3.16 4.06 7.74
C GLU A 137 -3.56 2.82 6.95
N GLY A 138 -4.53 2.95 6.04
CA GLY A 138 -5.11 1.81 5.36
C GLY A 138 -4.07 1.02 4.58
N ASP A 139 -4.24 -0.30 4.57
CA ASP A 139 -3.36 -1.19 3.84
C ASP A 139 -3.34 -0.77 2.36
N THR A 140 -2.23 -0.18 1.94
CA THR A 140 -1.92 0.09 0.52
C THR A 140 -1.59 -1.19 -0.24
N GLU A 141 -1.89 -2.35 0.35
CA GLU A 141 -1.76 -3.66 -0.24
C GLU A 141 -2.96 -3.88 -1.20
N PRO A 142 -2.71 -4.13 -2.49
CA PRO A 142 -3.75 -4.10 -3.52
C PRO A 142 -4.77 -5.25 -3.40
N GLU A 143 -6.06 -4.92 -3.48
CA GLU A 143 -7.20 -5.85 -3.33
C GLU A 143 -7.17 -7.05 -4.31
N PRO A 144 -6.96 -8.29 -3.82
CA PRO A 144 -6.96 -9.48 -4.67
C PRO A 144 -8.39 -9.99 -4.97
N GLY A 145 -8.60 -10.51 -6.18
CA GLY A 145 -9.86 -11.13 -6.61
C GLY A 145 -10.54 -10.47 -7.82
N GLU A 146 -10.13 -9.26 -8.21
CA GLU A 146 -10.54 -8.61 -9.47
C GLU A 146 -10.31 -9.52 -10.69
N SER A 147 -11.16 -9.42 -11.71
CA SER A 147 -11.01 -10.19 -12.96
C SER A 147 -10.08 -9.50 -13.95
N CYS A 148 -9.09 -10.23 -14.47
CA CYS A 148 -8.05 -9.68 -15.35
C CYS A 148 -7.89 -10.45 -16.66
N SER A 149 -7.10 -9.92 -17.61
CA SER A 149 -6.81 -10.63 -18.86
C SER A 149 -5.37 -10.42 -19.35
N GLY A 150 -4.63 -11.52 -19.52
CA GLY A 150 -3.22 -11.51 -19.90
C GLY A 150 -2.34 -12.18 -18.84
N GLU A 151 -1.14 -11.63 -18.63
CA GLU A 151 -0.18 -12.01 -17.58
C GLU A 151 0.46 -10.72 -17.03
N GLY A 152 1.08 -10.78 -15.84
CA GLY A 152 1.70 -9.61 -15.22
C GLY A 152 0.67 -8.64 -14.65
N LEU A 153 0.96 -7.33 -14.66
CA LEU A 153 0.08 -6.32 -14.07
C LEU A 153 -1.34 -6.34 -14.70
N SER A 154 -1.43 -6.43 -16.04
CA SER A 154 -2.71 -6.47 -16.76
C SER A 154 -3.62 -5.27 -16.39
N THR A 155 -4.75 -5.52 -15.74
CA THR A 155 -5.69 -4.53 -15.18
C THR A 155 -5.66 -4.48 -13.65
N CYS A 156 -4.78 -5.26 -13.01
CA CYS A 156 -4.65 -5.33 -11.56
C CYS A 156 -3.87 -4.15 -11.01
N ASP A 157 -4.07 -3.85 -9.72
CA ASP A 157 -3.29 -2.84 -9.01
C ASP A 157 -1.84 -3.28 -8.75
N TYR A 158 -0.98 -2.29 -8.49
CA TYR A 158 0.46 -2.47 -8.39
C TYR A 158 0.87 -3.31 -7.18
N GLY A 159 1.53 -4.44 -7.44
CA GLY A 159 1.85 -5.47 -6.46
C GLY A 159 1.24 -6.82 -6.83
N LEU A 160 0.03 -6.84 -7.43
CA LEU A 160 -0.65 -8.07 -7.87
C LEU A 160 -0.14 -8.59 -9.20
N ILE A 161 -0.40 -9.86 -9.47
CA ILE A 161 -0.25 -10.49 -10.78
C ILE A 161 -1.59 -11.01 -11.27
N CYS A 162 -1.86 -10.82 -12.56
CA CYS A 162 -2.92 -11.51 -13.26
C CYS A 162 -2.55 -12.99 -13.42
N SER A 163 -3.18 -13.84 -12.62
CA SER A 163 -2.95 -15.29 -12.59
C SER A 163 -4.28 -16.02 -12.82
N SER A 164 -4.31 -16.91 -13.81
CA SER A 164 -5.51 -17.71 -14.16
C SER A 164 -6.80 -16.92 -14.48
N GLY A 165 -6.69 -15.61 -14.74
CA GLY A 165 -7.84 -14.71 -15.01
C GLY A 165 -8.29 -13.87 -13.80
N THR A 166 -7.60 -13.98 -12.67
CA THR A 166 -7.85 -13.18 -11.45
C THR A 166 -6.59 -12.45 -10.99
N CYS A 167 -6.74 -11.27 -10.42
CA CYS A 167 -5.68 -10.55 -9.73
C CYS A 167 -5.38 -11.23 -8.38
N SER A 168 -4.12 -11.54 -8.14
CA SER A 168 -3.65 -12.27 -6.94
C SER A 168 -2.22 -11.86 -6.59
N GLU A 169 -1.83 -11.94 -5.32
CA GLU A 169 -0.44 -11.74 -4.91
C GLU A 169 0.57 -12.63 -5.68
N PRO A 170 1.82 -12.19 -5.87
CA PRO A 170 2.89 -13.05 -6.33
C PRO A 170 3.15 -14.19 -5.33
N PRO A 171 3.26 -15.46 -5.78
CA PRO A 171 3.38 -16.61 -4.86
C PRO A 171 4.54 -16.50 -3.87
N ALA A 172 4.23 -16.58 -2.57
CA ALA A 172 5.20 -16.44 -1.49
C ALA A 172 6.38 -17.44 -1.63
N PRO A 173 7.64 -16.98 -1.57
CA PRO A 173 8.81 -17.80 -1.87
C PRO A 173 9.14 -18.81 -0.75
N THR A 174 9.16 -20.09 -1.10
CA THR A 174 9.35 -21.22 -0.16
C THR A 174 10.59 -22.09 -0.44
N CYS A 175 11.40 -21.74 -1.44
CA CYS A 175 12.59 -22.50 -1.82
C CYS A 175 13.78 -22.27 -0.88
N GLN A 176 14.73 -23.22 -0.86
CA GLN A 176 15.96 -23.14 -0.06
C GLN A 176 16.78 -21.87 -0.34
N ASN A 177 16.80 -21.40 -1.60
CA ASN A 177 17.43 -20.13 -1.99
C ASN A 177 16.84 -18.96 -1.18
N TYR A 178 15.51 -18.92 -0.99
CA TYR A 178 14.88 -17.94 -0.12
C TYR A 178 15.16 -18.23 1.35
N THR A 179 15.02 -19.47 1.83
CA THR A 179 15.26 -19.82 3.25
C THR A 179 16.65 -19.39 3.73
N ASN A 180 17.67 -19.51 2.88
CA ASN A 180 19.04 -19.13 3.21
C ASN A 180 19.40 -17.68 2.89
N PHE A 181 18.58 -16.95 2.11
CA PHE A 181 18.84 -15.58 1.70
C PHE A 181 18.79 -14.59 2.89
N PRO A 182 19.91 -13.96 3.29
CA PRO A 182 19.96 -13.13 4.49
C PRO A 182 19.40 -11.71 4.28
N ASN A 183 19.46 -11.20 3.05
CA ASN A 183 19.12 -9.82 2.68
C ASN A 183 17.60 -9.60 2.52
N LYS A 184 16.79 -10.03 3.49
CA LYS A 184 15.32 -9.87 3.46
C LYS A 184 14.88 -8.42 3.32
N ALA A 185 15.64 -7.49 3.88
CA ALA A 185 15.40 -6.05 3.78
C ALA A 185 15.70 -5.44 2.39
N ASP A 186 16.24 -6.20 1.44
CA ASP A 186 16.35 -5.77 0.04
C ASP A 186 15.04 -6.05 -0.75
N LEU A 187 13.99 -6.62 -0.13
CA LEU A 187 12.74 -7.05 -0.77
C LEU A 187 11.56 -6.15 -0.42
N GLY A 188 10.54 -6.11 -1.28
CA GLY A 188 9.31 -5.37 -1.05
C GLY A 188 8.27 -5.56 -2.16
N ASN A 189 7.30 -4.65 -2.21
CA ASN A 189 6.23 -4.58 -3.22
C ASN A 189 6.25 -3.24 -4.02
N THR A 190 7.20 -2.34 -3.75
CA THR A 190 7.27 -1.00 -4.37
C THR A 190 8.21 -0.95 -5.57
N GLY A 191 9.26 -1.77 -5.57
CA GLY A 191 10.14 -2.02 -6.71
C GLY A 191 9.52 -2.97 -7.77
N PRO A 192 10.29 -3.39 -8.78
CA PRO A 192 9.79 -4.21 -9.87
C PRO A 192 9.28 -5.59 -9.44
N ILE A 193 8.14 -6.02 -9.98
CA ILE A 193 7.47 -7.28 -9.63
C ILE A 193 7.72 -8.32 -10.73
N ILE A 194 8.44 -9.38 -10.40
CA ILE A 194 8.59 -10.59 -11.21
C ILE A 194 7.29 -11.40 -11.13
N TYR A 195 6.64 -11.59 -12.28
CA TYR A 195 5.39 -12.33 -12.37
C TYR A 195 5.53 -13.71 -13.01
N LYS A 196 6.65 -13.98 -13.71
CA LYS A 196 6.85 -15.24 -14.44
C LYS A 196 8.34 -15.54 -14.65
N VAL A 197 8.73 -16.80 -14.45
CA VAL A 197 10.09 -17.30 -14.71
C VAL A 197 10.02 -18.62 -15.48
N GLU A 198 10.81 -18.75 -16.55
CA GLU A 198 10.76 -19.89 -17.48
C GLU A 198 12.17 -20.37 -17.85
N THR A 199 12.37 -21.69 -17.93
CA THR A 199 13.62 -22.25 -18.49
C THR A 199 13.55 -22.20 -20.02
N VAL A 200 14.46 -21.48 -20.67
CA VAL A 200 14.48 -21.30 -22.14
C VAL A 200 15.29 -22.40 -22.83
N SER A 201 16.46 -22.73 -22.30
CA SER A 201 17.37 -23.74 -22.87
C SER A 201 18.51 -24.07 -21.91
N ALA A 202 19.01 -25.30 -21.93
CA ALA A 202 20.31 -25.65 -21.32
C ALA A 202 21.20 -26.32 -22.37
N ALA A 203 22.41 -25.82 -22.58
CA ALA A 203 23.32 -26.35 -23.61
C ALA A 203 24.79 -26.07 -23.27
N THR A 204 25.70 -26.96 -23.69
CA THR A 204 27.14 -26.72 -23.58
C THR A 204 27.59 -25.74 -24.66
N ASP A 205 28.12 -24.57 -24.28
CA ASP A 205 28.64 -23.58 -25.22
C ASP A 205 29.74 -22.70 -24.59
N SER A 206 30.38 -21.86 -25.41
CA SER A 206 31.56 -21.07 -25.03
C SER A 206 31.25 -19.79 -24.22
N PHE A 207 30.02 -19.59 -23.73
CA PHE A 207 29.73 -18.53 -22.77
C PHE A 207 30.28 -18.84 -21.38
N CYS A 208 30.30 -20.13 -21.01
CA CYS A 208 30.71 -20.59 -19.69
C CYS A 208 32.15 -21.12 -19.66
N GLY A 209 32.78 -21.05 -18.49
CA GLY A 209 34.11 -21.60 -18.25
C GLY A 209 34.14 -23.14 -18.23
N SER A 210 35.34 -23.72 -18.26
CA SER A 210 35.59 -25.17 -18.27
C SER A 210 34.89 -25.96 -17.16
N ASP A 211 34.71 -25.33 -16.01
CA ASP A 211 34.34 -25.99 -14.76
C ASP A 211 32.80 -26.09 -14.62
N ALA A 212 32.07 -25.24 -15.34
CA ALA A 212 30.61 -25.20 -15.39
C ALA A 212 30.10 -24.94 -16.83
N PRO A 213 30.46 -25.77 -17.83
CA PRO A 213 30.41 -25.41 -19.25
C PRO A 213 29.02 -25.50 -19.89
N LYS A 214 27.99 -25.96 -19.16
CA LYS A 214 26.60 -25.94 -19.65
C LYS A 214 25.98 -24.59 -19.28
N ARG A 215 25.65 -23.77 -20.27
CA ARG A 215 24.87 -22.55 -20.09
C ARG A 215 23.39 -22.89 -19.97
N LEU A 216 22.80 -22.51 -18.85
CA LEU A 216 21.37 -22.49 -18.59
C LEU A 216 20.83 -21.07 -18.86
N ARG A 217 19.85 -20.94 -19.74
CA ARG A 217 19.16 -19.68 -20.04
C ARG A 217 17.77 -19.70 -19.41
N ILE A 218 17.48 -18.70 -18.59
CA ILE A 218 16.21 -18.52 -17.87
C ILE A 218 15.62 -17.17 -18.30
N ARG A 219 14.36 -17.16 -18.75
CA ARG A 219 13.59 -15.92 -18.93
C ARG A 219 12.98 -15.54 -17.57
N VAL A 220 13.14 -14.28 -17.19
CA VAL A 220 12.42 -13.62 -16.11
C VAL A 220 11.58 -12.52 -16.77
N SER A 221 10.27 -12.51 -16.50
CA SER A 221 9.35 -11.45 -16.93
C SER A 221 8.87 -10.67 -15.71
N ALA A 222 8.97 -9.35 -15.78
CA ALA A 222 8.66 -8.45 -14.68
C ALA A 222 7.95 -7.19 -15.19
N TYR A 223 7.19 -6.55 -14.31
CA TYR A 223 6.64 -5.21 -14.52
C TYR A 223 7.17 -4.22 -13.47
N SER A 224 7.05 -2.92 -13.72
CA SER A 224 7.49 -1.87 -12.79
C SER A 224 6.70 -0.56 -12.98
N SER A 225 6.43 0.14 -11.87
CA SER A 225 5.81 1.47 -11.85
C SER A 225 6.77 2.54 -12.37
N THR A 226 8.07 2.34 -12.14
CA THR A 226 9.17 3.13 -12.70
C THR A 226 9.71 2.45 -13.96
N SER A 227 9.91 3.20 -15.03
CA SER A 227 10.46 2.71 -16.31
C SER A 227 11.70 1.82 -16.14
N PHE A 228 11.67 0.61 -16.70
CA PHE A 228 12.89 -0.18 -16.84
C PHE A 228 13.91 0.53 -17.76
N PRO A 229 15.22 0.41 -17.49
CA PRO A 229 16.24 1.06 -18.29
C PRO A 229 16.26 0.53 -19.73
N ALA A 230 16.70 1.36 -20.67
CA ALA A 230 16.74 1.00 -22.09
C ALA A 230 17.82 -0.05 -22.45
N ARG A 231 18.70 -0.43 -21.52
CA ARG A 231 19.78 -1.42 -21.73
C ARG A 231 19.97 -2.27 -20.47
N SER A 232 20.35 -3.54 -20.67
CA SER A 232 20.62 -4.47 -19.57
C SER A 232 21.87 -4.13 -18.75
N GLN A 233 22.74 -3.24 -19.25
CA GLN A 233 23.93 -2.76 -18.53
C GLN A 233 23.58 -1.78 -17.40
N ASP A 234 22.44 -1.11 -17.52
CA ASP A 234 21.96 -0.10 -16.58
C ASP A 234 20.98 -0.71 -15.56
N LEU A 235 20.81 -2.04 -15.56
CA LEU A 235 19.92 -2.81 -14.69
C LEU A 235 20.63 -3.21 -13.39
N SER A 236 21.05 -2.22 -12.59
CA SER A 236 21.92 -2.38 -11.43
C SER A 236 21.36 -3.25 -10.30
N ASP A 237 20.04 -3.25 -10.13
CA ASP A 237 19.35 -3.74 -8.93
C ASP A 237 18.62 -5.08 -9.16
N PHE A 238 19.08 -5.86 -10.14
CA PHE A 238 18.53 -7.18 -10.48
C PHE A 238 19.51 -8.32 -10.17
N PHE A 239 19.10 -9.21 -9.28
CA PHE A 239 19.96 -10.22 -8.68
C PHE A 239 19.41 -11.64 -8.86
N TYR A 240 20.31 -12.62 -8.77
CA TYR A 240 19.92 -14.00 -8.52
C TYR A 240 20.58 -14.52 -7.24
N VAL A 241 19.94 -15.51 -6.62
CA VAL A 241 20.35 -16.08 -5.33
C VAL A 241 20.49 -17.59 -5.46
N VAL A 242 21.65 -18.10 -5.10
CA VAL A 242 21.99 -19.54 -5.12
C VAL A 242 21.50 -20.26 -3.85
N THR A 243 21.58 -21.59 -3.83
CA THR A 243 20.94 -22.44 -2.81
C THR A 243 21.50 -22.29 -1.41
N ASP A 244 22.69 -21.72 -1.24
CA ASP A 244 23.31 -21.40 0.05
C ASP A 244 22.97 -20.00 0.56
N GLY A 245 22.16 -19.22 -0.17
CA GLY A 245 21.79 -17.84 0.15
C GLY A 245 22.73 -16.79 -0.45
N GLY A 246 23.81 -17.20 -1.14
CA GLY A 246 24.71 -16.28 -1.85
C GLY A 246 23.98 -15.49 -2.94
N ARG A 247 24.26 -14.18 -3.01
CA ARG A 247 23.68 -13.26 -3.99
C ARG A 247 24.71 -12.84 -5.04
N ASP A 248 24.36 -13.01 -6.30
CA ASP A 248 25.12 -12.57 -7.48
C ASP A 248 24.29 -11.62 -8.35
N ASN A 249 24.95 -10.80 -9.16
CA ASN A 249 24.30 -10.00 -10.19
C ASN A 249 23.84 -10.91 -11.34
N ALA A 250 22.60 -10.75 -11.80
CA ALA A 250 22.07 -11.57 -12.89
C ALA A 250 22.74 -11.24 -14.23
N VAL A 251 23.49 -12.20 -14.81
CA VAL A 251 24.27 -11.96 -16.03
C VAL A 251 23.36 -11.98 -17.27
N VAL A 252 22.94 -10.79 -17.70
CA VAL A 252 22.15 -10.56 -18.92
C VAL A 252 23.07 -10.24 -20.10
N SER A 253 23.36 -11.24 -20.93
CA SER A 253 24.19 -11.07 -22.13
C SER A 253 23.58 -10.05 -23.09
N SER A 254 24.38 -9.06 -23.52
CA SER A 254 24.01 -7.97 -24.44
C SER A 254 23.63 -8.38 -25.89
N SER A 255 23.39 -9.67 -26.13
CA SER A 255 22.87 -10.16 -27.41
C SER A 255 21.39 -9.75 -27.58
N SER A 256 21.00 -9.36 -28.80
CA SER A 256 19.63 -8.94 -29.11
C SER A 256 18.60 -10.02 -28.69
N GLY A 257 17.50 -9.59 -28.08
CA GLY A 257 16.43 -10.46 -27.58
C GLY A 257 16.69 -11.12 -26.21
N ASN A 258 17.85 -10.93 -25.58
CA ASN A 258 18.04 -11.28 -24.17
C ASN A 258 17.55 -10.21 -23.18
N TYR A 259 17.27 -9.00 -23.66
CA TYR A 259 16.69 -7.92 -22.87
C TYR A 259 15.76 -7.13 -23.77
N THR A 260 14.48 -7.08 -23.42
CA THR A 260 13.47 -6.30 -24.15
C THR A 260 12.55 -5.62 -23.16
N VAL A 261 12.50 -4.30 -23.22
CA VAL A 261 11.48 -3.49 -22.53
C VAL A 261 10.33 -3.18 -23.47
N SER A 262 9.14 -3.00 -22.90
CA SER A 262 7.89 -2.76 -23.63
C SER A 262 6.84 -2.12 -22.70
N GLY A 263 5.65 -1.83 -23.22
CA GLY A 263 4.67 -0.99 -22.56
C GLY A 263 4.86 0.49 -22.93
N ALA A 264 3.93 1.36 -22.52
CA ALA A 264 3.95 2.77 -22.90
C ALA A 264 5.11 3.54 -22.23
N ASN A 265 5.52 3.10 -21.04
CA ASN A 265 6.52 3.76 -20.21
C ASN A 265 7.78 2.88 -20.02
N ASN A 266 8.02 1.87 -20.86
CA ASN A 266 8.96 0.76 -20.58
C ASN A 266 8.65 0.08 -19.23
N ASP A 267 7.37 -0.07 -18.91
CA ASP A 267 6.82 -0.62 -17.67
C ASP A 267 6.85 -2.17 -17.62
N GLN A 268 7.10 -2.85 -18.75
CA GLN A 268 7.27 -4.31 -18.82
C GLN A 268 8.68 -4.67 -19.29
N ALA A 269 9.30 -5.68 -18.70
CA ALA A 269 10.59 -6.24 -19.13
C ALA A 269 10.56 -7.76 -19.28
N GLN A 270 11.24 -8.27 -20.32
CA GLN A 270 11.67 -9.66 -20.42
C GLN A 270 13.20 -9.73 -20.45
N ILE A 271 13.75 -10.57 -19.58
CA ILE A 271 15.18 -10.65 -19.28
C ILE A 271 15.62 -12.11 -19.40
N ILE A 272 16.63 -12.42 -20.22
CA ILE A 272 17.20 -13.76 -20.33
C ILE A 272 18.54 -13.81 -19.61
N VAL A 273 18.49 -14.29 -18.37
CA VAL A 273 19.67 -14.55 -17.54
C VAL A 273 20.40 -15.78 -18.06
N SER A 274 21.74 -15.73 -18.07
CA SER A 274 22.59 -16.87 -18.41
C SER A 274 23.38 -17.34 -17.18
N LEU A 275 23.00 -18.49 -16.63
CA LEU A 275 23.70 -19.16 -15.53
C LEU A 275 24.61 -20.26 -16.08
N CYS A 276 25.73 -20.54 -15.42
CA CYS A 276 26.67 -21.59 -15.80
C CYS A 276 26.57 -22.75 -14.79
N VAL A 277 26.40 -23.98 -15.31
CA VAL A 277 26.21 -25.19 -14.50
C VAL A 277 27.11 -26.33 -14.99
N GLY A 278 27.37 -27.31 -14.12
CA GLY A 278 28.20 -28.47 -14.44
C GLY A 278 27.69 -29.25 -15.67
N ALA A 279 28.60 -29.84 -16.44
CA ALA A 279 28.28 -30.50 -17.72
C ALA A 279 27.20 -31.61 -17.59
N SER A 280 27.23 -32.35 -16.47
CA SER A 280 26.27 -33.41 -16.13
C SER A 280 25.01 -32.91 -15.40
N SER A 281 24.87 -31.61 -15.18
CA SER A 281 23.70 -31.04 -14.50
C SER A 281 22.43 -31.20 -15.33
N THR A 282 21.34 -31.57 -14.68
CA THR A 282 19.98 -31.69 -15.25
C THR A 282 18.96 -30.84 -14.49
N THR A 283 19.37 -30.20 -13.39
CA THR A 283 18.50 -29.39 -12.52
C THR A 283 19.25 -28.15 -12.02
N ASN A 284 18.53 -27.08 -11.69
CA ASN A 284 19.08 -25.90 -11.03
C ASN A 284 17.97 -25.20 -10.26
N SER A 285 18.27 -24.76 -9.04
CA SER A 285 17.37 -23.98 -8.20
C SER A 285 17.96 -22.58 -8.03
N ALA A 286 17.23 -21.55 -8.43
CA ALA A 286 17.64 -20.16 -8.35
C ALA A 286 16.50 -19.31 -7.78
N GLY A 287 16.82 -18.39 -6.88
CA GLY A 287 15.97 -17.25 -6.57
C GLY A 287 16.29 -16.09 -7.51
N PHE A 288 15.29 -15.29 -7.86
CA PHE A 288 15.46 -14.03 -8.58
C PHE A 288 14.71 -12.92 -7.84
N TYR A 289 15.29 -11.73 -7.75
CA TYR A 289 14.63 -10.57 -7.15
C TYR A 289 15.16 -9.26 -7.71
N PHE A 290 14.33 -8.21 -7.63
CA PHE A 290 14.78 -6.82 -7.77
C PHE A 290 14.82 -6.17 -6.40
N LYS A 291 15.74 -5.23 -6.18
CA LYS A 291 15.73 -4.42 -4.96
C LYS A 291 14.36 -3.73 -4.79
N ASP A 292 13.84 -3.76 -3.56
CA ASP A 292 12.53 -3.23 -3.15
C ASP A 292 11.32 -3.94 -3.81
N GLY A 293 11.56 -4.97 -4.63
CA GLY A 293 10.56 -5.79 -5.30
C GLY A 293 10.51 -7.23 -4.77
N ASN A 294 9.71 -8.08 -5.41
CA ASN A 294 9.43 -9.42 -4.91
C ASN A 294 10.57 -10.42 -5.19
N PHE A 295 10.60 -11.51 -4.42
CA PHE A 295 11.54 -12.63 -4.62
C PHE A 295 10.78 -13.83 -5.20
N VAL A 296 11.22 -14.34 -6.35
CA VAL A 296 10.62 -15.51 -7.02
C VAL A 296 11.60 -16.68 -7.04
N CYS A 297 11.12 -17.83 -6.57
CA CYS A 297 11.82 -19.10 -6.64
C CYS A 297 11.60 -19.79 -8.00
N HIS A 298 12.67 -20.24 -8.66
CA HIS A 298 12.58 -21.03 -9.89
C HIS A 298 13.40 -22.32 -9.83
N GLN A 299 12.76 -23.42 -10.21
CA GLN A 299 13.38 -24.74 -10.35
C GLN A 299 13.44 -25.12 -11.83
N SER A 300 14.60 -24.91 -12.45
CA SER A 300 14.90 -25.39 -13.79
C SER A 300 15.14 -26.89 -13.79
N ASN A 301 14.41 -27.64 -14.63
CA ASN A 301 14.63 -29.05 -14.91
C ASN A 301 14.84 -29.22 -16.43
N TYR A 302 15.91 -29.89 -16.84
CA TYR A 302 16.38 -29.95 -18.23
C TYR A 302 17.23 -31.21 -18.48
N GLN A 303 17.55 -31.47 -19.74
CA GLN A 303 18.41 -32.59 -20.17
C GLN A 303 19.63 -32.00 -20.87
#